data_AF-A0AB40C4X6-F1
#
_entry.id   AF-A0AB40C4X6-F1
#
_cell.length_a   1.000
_cell.length_b   1.000
_cell.length_c   1.000
_cell.angle_alpha   90.00
_cell.angle_beta   90.00
_cell.angle_gamma   90.00
#
_symmetry.space_group_name_H-M   'P 1'
#
loop_
_entity.id
_entity.type
_entity.pdbx_description
1 polymer ?
#
loop_
_entity_poly.entity_id
_entity_poly.type
_entity_poly.pdbx_seq_one_letter_code
_entity_poly.pdbx_strand_id
1 'polypeptide(L)'
;MVEFSMMSLGTRDVQASSTTIKEKSGDFEVKKTYNVASLGVRALGRDQLVVACHSLPYPYAMFYCHVTGKTKAYTMVLEGNDGTNVEAIAVLNVKSGSVPVRHFMPEDDVLWNVRK
;
A
#
# COMPACT_ATOMS: atom_id res chain seq x y z
N MET A 1 9.71 8.62 -10.38
CA MET A 1 9.07 8.14 -9.13
C MET A 1 10.14 7.86 -8.08
N VAL A 2 11.11 6.99 -8.39
CA VAL A 2 12.17 6.61 -7.45
C VAL A 2 13.00 7.79 -6.97
N GLU A 3 13.39 8.70 -7.87
CA GLU A 3 14.21 9.89 -7.55
C GLU A 3 13.46 10.85 -6.63
N PHE A 4 12.17 11.06 -6.88
CA PHE A 4 11.31 11.85 -6.01
C PHE A 4 11.22 11.21 -4.62
N SER A 5 11.00 9.89 -4.55
CA SER A 5 10.97 9.15 -3.29
C SER A 5 12.29 9.24 -2.53
N MET A 6 13.43 9.08 -3.20
CA MET A 6 14.76 9.23 -2.59
C MET A 6 14.97 10.63 -2.03
N MET A 7 14.60 11.66 -2.81
CA MET A 7 14.71 13.06 -2.41
C MET A 7 13.80 13.39 -1.22
N SER A 8 12.54 12.95 -1.25
CA SER A 8 11.57 13.19 -0.18
C SER A 8 11.88 12.42 1.11
N LEU A 9 12.46 11.22 1.00
CA LEU A 9 12.86 10.41 2.16
C LEU A 9 14.29 10.73 2.65
N GLY A 10 15.03 11.58 1.93
CA GLY A 10 16.40 11.99 2.29
C GLY A 10 17.43 10.86 2.23
N THR A 11 17.17 9.80 1.47
CA THR A 11 18.06 8.63 1.36
C THR A 11 17.96 8.01 -0.03
N ARG A 12 19.05 7.36 -0.47
CA ARG A 12 19.05 6.52 -1.68
C ARG A 12 18.60 5.09 -1.40
N ASP A 13 18.57 4.69 -0.13
CA ASP A 13 18.21 3.34 0.27
C ASP A 13 16.70 3.23 0.51
N VAL A 14 15.96 3.08 -0.59
CA VAL A 14 14.50 3.00 -0.60
C VAL A 14 14.03 1.64 -1.13
N GLN A 15 12.85 1.22 -0.68
CA GLN A 15 12.15 0.04 -1.20
C GLN A 15 10.74 0.42 -1.64
N ALA A 16 10.22 -0.33 -2.61
CA ALA A 16 8.87 -0.18 -3.12
C ALA A 16 7.99 -1.34 -2.66
N SER A 17 6.70 -1.09 -2.46
CA SER A 17 5.68 -2.11 -2.18
C SER A 17 4.37 -1.71 -2.83
N SER A 18 3.64 -2.67 -3.40
CA SER A 18 2.32 -2.46 -4.01
C SER A 18 1.38 -3.60 -3.59
N THR A 19 0.08 -3.38 -3.75
CA THR A 19 -0.90 -4.43 -3.52
C THR A 19 -0.84 -5.44 -4.66
N THR A 20 -0.84 -6.74 -4.36
CA THR A 20 -0.79 -7.81 -5.36
C THR A 20 -1.95 -8.78 -5.17
N ILE A 21 -2.72 -9.03 -6.22
CA ILE A 21 -3.80 -10.02 -6.23
C ILE A 21 -3.22 -11.32 -6.82
N LYS A 22 -3.10 -12.37 -6.00
CA LYS A 22 -2.43 -13.62 -6.43
C LYS A 22 -3.32 -14.51 -7.28
N GLU A 23 -4.64 -14.32 -7.23
CA GLU A 23 -5.61 -15.08 -8.02
C GLU A 23 -6.78 -14.17 -8.46
N LYS A 24 -6.85 -13.84 -9.76
CA LYS A 24 -8.01 -13.16 -10.35
C LYS A 24 -9.03 -14.22 -10.77
N SER A 25 -9.94 -14.61 -9.89
CA SER A 25 -11.15 -15.31 -10.34
C SER A 25 -11.93 -14.37 -11.25
N GLY A 26 -12.25 -14.86 -12.45
CA GLY A 26 -12.49 -14.08 -13.68
C GLY A 26 -13.76 -13.22 -13.76
N ASP A 27 -14.24 -12.66 -12.66
CA ASP A 27 -15.34 -11.69 -12.68
C ASP A 27 -14.85 -10.30 -12.25
N PHE A 28 -14.60 -9.49 -13.27
CA PHE A 28 -14.24 -8.09 -13.19
C PHE A 28 -15.51 -7.28 -12.87
N GLU A 29 -16.01 -7.30 -11.62
CA GLU A 29 -16.83 -6.21 -11.01
C GLU A 29 -17.61 -6.55 -9.71
N VAL A 30 -17.50 -7.74 -9.13
CA VAL A 30 -18.17 -7.97 -7.83
C VAL A 30 -17.29 -7.40 -6.71
N LYS A 31 -17.81 -6.41 -5.96
CA LYS A 31 -17.19 -6.01 -4.68
C LYS A 31 -17.11 -7.24 -3.79
N LYS A 32 -15.89 -7.72 -3.54
CA LYS A 32 -15.66 -8.89 -2.70
C LYS A 32 -15.46 -8.46 -1.24
N THR A 33 -15.96 -9.29 -0.33
CA THR A 33 -15.66 -9.17 1.09
C THR A 33 -14.38 -9.95 1.37
N TYR A 34 -13.43 -9.28 2.03
CA TYR A 34 -12.19 -9.89 2.46
C TYR A 34 -12.07 -9.85 3.97
N ASN A 35 -11.46 -10.90 4.53
CA ASN A 35 -11.02 -10.94 5.92
C ASN A 35 -9.51 -10.72 5.99
N VAL A 36 -9.02 -10.06 7.04
CA VAL A 36 -7.59 -9.97 7.29
C VAL A 36 -7.12 -11.29 7.89
N ALA A 37 -6.14 -11.94 7.25
CA ALA A 37 -5.55 -13.17 7.76
C ALA A 37 -4.92 -12.92 9.14
N SER A 38 -5.17 -13.82 10.09
CA SER A 38 -4.79 -13.67 11.51
C SER A 38 -3.28 -13.49 11.76
N LEU A 39 -2.43 -14.01 10.87
CA LEU A 39 -0.97 -13.86 10.92
C LEU A 39 -0.41 -13.03 9.75
N GLY A 40 -1.28 -12.40 8.96
CA GLY A 40 -0.89 -11.77 7.70
C GLY A 40 -0.23 -10.41 7.85
N VAL A 41 -0.31 -9.73 9.00
CA VAL A 41 0.02 -8.30 9.12
C VAL A 41 1.49 -8.07 9.50
N ARG A 42 2.24 -7.34 8.66
CA ARG A 42 3.63 -6.96 8.90
C ARG A 42 3.87 -5.48 8.60
N ALA A 43 4.51 -4.76 9.53
CA ALA A 43 4.91 -3.37 9.32
C ALA A 43 6.02 -3.26 8.27
N LEU A 44 5.88 -2.31 7.33
CA LEU A 44 6.84 -2.10 6.24
C LEU A 44 8.04 -1.21 6.64
N GLY A 45 7.96 -0.51 7.75
CA GLY A 45 9.02 0.36 8.24
C GLY A 45 8.85 0.73 9.71
N ARG A 46 9.88 1.31 10.31
CA ARG A 46 9.75 2.04 11.59
C ARG A 46 9.41 3.52 11.37
N ASP A 47 9.60 3.99 10.16
CA ASP A 47 9.52 5.40 9.82
C ASP A 47 8.08 5.84 9.64
N GLN A 48 7.80 7.04 10.15
CA GLN A 48 6.50 7.68 10.03
C GLN A 48 6.32 8.43 8.71
N LEU A 49 7.33 8.36 7.85
CA LEU A 49 7.44 9.07 6.59
C LEU A 49 7.48 8.05 5.45
N VAL A 50 6.49 8.13 4.56
CA VAL A 50 6.40 7.30 3.36
C VAL A 50 6.04 8.18 2.17
N VAL A 51 6.34 7.71 0.97
CA VAL A 51 5.87 8.35 -0.27
C VAL A 51 4.90 7.39 -0.94
N ALA A 52 3.63 7.79 -1.04
CA ALA A 52 2.63 7.05 -1.79
C ALA A 52 2.49 7.66 -3.18
N CYS A 53 2.45 6.82 -4.20
CA CYS A 53 2.29 7.19 -5.59
C CYS A 53 1.08 6.46 -6.16
N HIS A 54 0.13 7.22 -6.67
CA HIS A 54 -1.12 6.72 -7.21
C HIS A 54 -1.09 6.73 -8.74
N SER A 55 -1.42 5.61 -9.37
CA SER A 55 -1.55 5.55 -10.82
C SER A 55 -2.75 6.39 -11.26
N LEU A 56 -2.57 7.20 -12.30
CA LEU A 56 -3.64 8.01 -12.88
C LEU A 56 -4.12 7.41 -14.20
N PRO A 57 -5.43 7.50 -14.52
CA PRO A 57 -5.99 7.01 -15.78
C PRO A 57 -5.62 7.95 -16.93
N TYR A 58 -4.35 7.93 -17.33
CA TYR A 58 -3.79 8.78 -18.38
C TYR A 58 -3.18 7.91 -19.49
N PRO A 59 -3.13 8.38 -20.76
CA PRO A 59 -2.60 7.59 -21.89
C PRO A 59 -1.13 7.17 -21.76
N TYR A 60 -0.41 7.76 -20.81
CA TYR A 60 0.99 7.48 -20.51
C TYR A 60 1.11 7.16 -19.02
N ALA A 61 2.14 6.40 -18.64
CA ALA A 61 2.42 6.07 -17.24
C ALA A 61 2.62 7.36 -16.41
N MET A 62 1.60 7.75 -15.65
CA MET A 62 1.59 8.95 -14.84
C MET A 62 1.18 8.60 -13.41
N PHE A 63 2.01 9.05 -12.47
CA PHE A 63 1.80 8.80 -11.05
C PHE A 63 1.66 10.11 -10.30
N TYR A 64 0.61 10.24 -9.51
CA TYR A 64 0.47 11.30 -8.53
C TYR A 64 1.11 10.86 -7.21
N CYS A 65 2.26 11.43 -6.87
CA CYS A 65 2.97 11.10 -5.64
C CYS A 65 2.76 12.16 -4.55
N HIS A 66 2.66 11.72 -3.30
CA HIS A 66 2.68 12.59 -2.14
C HIS A 66 3.49 11.99 -0.99
N VAL A 67 4.02 12.87 -0.14
CA VAL A 67 4.69 12.49 1.10
C VAL A 67 3.64 12.41 2.20
N THR A 68 3.60 11.28 2.92
CA THR A 68 2.72 11.10 4.06
C THR A 68 3.53 11.05 5.35
N GLY A 69 3.25 11.98 6.26
CA GLY A 69 3.86 12.03 7.59
C GLY A 69 2.92 11.52 8.69
N LYS A 70 3.50 11.04 9.79
CA LYS A 70 2.76 10.46 10.94
C LYS A 70 1.88 9.27 10.52
N THR A 71 2.37 8.47 9.59
CA THR A 71 1.72 7.27 9.09
C THR A 71 2.49 6.02 9.45
N LYS A 72 1.80 4.90 9.57
CA LYS A 72 2.45 3.58 9.52
C LYS A 72 1.94 2.82 8.31
N ALA A 73 2.84 2.13 7.64
CA ALA A 73 2.50 1.28 6.52
C ALA A 73 2.66 -0.18 6.88
N TYR A 74 1.74 -1.00 6.39
CA TYR A 74 1.70 -2.43 6.66
C TYR A 74 1.43 -3.18 5.35
N THR A 75 2.09 -4.32 5.20
CA THR A 75 1.62 -5.37 4.28
C THR A 75 0.72 -6.31 5.07
N MET A 76 -0.36 -6.78 4.46
CA MET A 76 -1.22 -7.80 5.03
C MET A 76 -1.81 -8.73 3.98
N VAL A 77 -2.10 -9.97 4.38
CA VAL A 77 -2.85 -10.90 3.54
C VAL A 77 -4.35 -10.70 3.80
N LEU A 78 -5.10 -10.47 2.73
CA LEU A 78 -6.55 -10.44 2.71
C LEU A 78 -7.07 -11.71 2.03
N GLU A 79 -7.98 -12.41 2.71
CA GLU A 79 -8.56 -13.67 2.26
C GLU A 79 -10.03 -13.45 1.88
N GLY A 80 -10.35 -13.70 0.61
CA GLY A 80 -11.70 -13.71 0.09
C GLY A 80 -12.40 -15.04 0.38
N ASN A 81 -13.72 -15.01 0.54
CA ASN A 81 -14.51 -16.24 0.75
C ASN A 81 -14.48 -17.20 -0.45
N ASP A 82 -14.02 -16.73 -1.61
CA ASP A 82 -13.83 -17.50 -2.84
C ASP A 82 -12.42 -18.10 -2.98
N GLY A 83 -11.59 -17.98 -1.94
CA GLY A 83 -10.19 -18.40 -1.97
C GLY A 83 -9.21 -17.36 -2.54
N THR A 84 -9.71 -16.20 -3.00
CA THR A 84 -8.84 -15.12 -3.49
C THR A 84 -7.93 -14.64 -2.37
N ASN A 85 -6.62 -14.63 -2.62
CA ASN A 85 -5.63 -14.06 -1.69
C ASN A 85 -5.01 -12.79 -2.26
N VAL A 86 -5.09 -11.71 -1.49
CA VAL A 86 -4.49 -10.40 -1.83
C VAL A 86 -3.42 -10.06 -0.82
N GLU A 87 -2.20 -9.79 -1.28
CA GLU A 87 -1.18 -9.15 -0.47
C GLU A 87 -1.36 -7.64 -0.58
N ALA A 88 -2.05 -7.05 0.40
CA ALA A 88 -2.49 -5.67 0.38
C ALA A 88 -1.57 -4.75 1.18
N ILE A 89 -1.35 -3.54 0.66
CA ILE A 89 -0.68 -2.47 1.40
C ILE A 89 -1.71 -1.56 2.03
N ALA A 90 -1.59 -1.35 3.34
CA ALA A 90 -2.43 -0.43 4.09
C ALA A 90 -1.59 0.71 4.68
N VAL A 91 -2.12 1.92 4.57
CA VAL A 91 -1.55 3.11 5.21
C VAL A 91 -2.46 3.53 6.37
N LEU A 92 -1.92 3.53 7.59
CA LEU A 92 -2.63 3.85 8.82
C LEU A 92 -2.27 5.25 9.33
N ASN A 93 -3.28 6.06 9.69
CA ASN A 93 -3.07 7.23 10.55
C ASN A 93 -3.07 6.77 11.99
N VAL A 94 -1.96 6.92 12.69
CA VAL A 94 -1.95 6.64 14.14
C VAL A 94 -2.15 7.97 14.86
N LYS A 95 -3.39 8.47 14.87
CA LYS A 95 -3.82 9.45 15.89
C LYS A 95 -4.53 8.67 17.00
N SER A 96 -4.25 9.01 18.26
CA SER A 96 -5.01 8.44 19.37
C SER A 96 -6.49 8.77 19.20
N GLY A 97 -7.36 7.75 19.17
CA GLY A 97 -8.81 7.91 18.98
C GLY A 97 -9.31 7.93 17.52
N SER A 98 -8.47 7.66 16.51
CA SER A 98 -8.92 7.54 15.11
C SER A 98 -9.10 6.08 14.64
N VAL A 99 -10.00 5.88 13.66
CA VAL A 99 -10.25 4.59 12.97
C VAL A 99 -8.93 3.95 12.50
N PRO A 100 -8.76 2.62 12.63
CA PRO A 100 -7.46 1.97 12.41
C PRO A 100 -6.91 2.18 10.99
N VAL A 101 -7.69 2.05 9.92
CA VAL A 101 -7.18 2.12 8.53
C VAL A 101 -7.56 3.45 7.85
N ARG A 102 -6.58 4.11 7.21
CA ARG A 102 -6.82 5.35 6.44
C ARG A 102 -7.29 5.03 5.01
N HIS A 103 -6.63 4.09 4.32
CA HIS A 103 -7.11 3.39 3.11
C HIS A 103 -6.17 2.24 2.75
N PHE A 104 -6.66 1.29 1.94
CA PHE A 104 -5.85 0.31 1.24
C PHE A 104 -5.36 0.87 -0.09
N MET A 105 -4.14 0.52 -0.50
CA MET A 105 -3.60 0.92 -1.79
C MET A 105 -4.10 -0.03 -2.90
N PRO A 106 -4.62 0.48 -4.02
CA PRO A 106 -4.85 -0.26 -5.25
C PRO A 106 -3.64 -1.04 -5.78
N GLU A 107 -3.89 -1.98 -6.71
CA GLU A 107 -2.86 -2.84 -7.34
C GLU A 107 -1.79 -2.01 -8.08
N ASP A 108 -2.20 -0.94 -8.77
CA ASP A 108 -1.33 -0.09 -9.58
C ASP A 108 -0.64 1.03 -8.78
N ASP A 109 -0.88 1.10 -7.47
CA ASP A 109 -0.30 2.12 -6.60
C ASP A 109 0.97 1.60 -5.93
N VAL A 110 1.94 2.51 -5.72
CA VAL A 110 3.26 2.18 -5.18
C VAL A 110 3.52 2.97 -3.92
N LEU A 111 3.85 2.27 -2.84
CA LEU A 111 4.36 2.84 -1.62
C LEU A 111 5.89 2.74 -1.58
N TRP A 112 6.53 3.84 -1.22
CA TRP A 112 7.97 3.92 -0.97
C TRP A 112 8.27 4.20 0.49
N ASN A 113 9.21 3.43 1.04
CA ASN A 113 9.76 3.64 2.38
C ASN A 113 11.27 3.39 2.39
N VAL A 114 11.94 3.86 3.45
CA VAL A 114 13.36 3.59 3.67
C VAL A 114 13.56 2.08 3.89
N ARG A 115 14.53 1.49 3.18
CA ARG A 115 14.91 0.10 3.32
C ARG A 115 15.66 -0.10 4.65
N LYS A 116 15.50 -1.26 5.28
CA LYS A 116 16.23 -1.63 6.50
C LYS A 116 17.37 -2.57 6.19
#